data_AF-A0A5C1AIE0-F1
#
_entry.id   AF-A0A5C1AIE0-F1
#
_cell.length_a   1.000
_cell.length_b   1.000
_cell.length_c   1.000
_cell.angle_alpha   90.00
_cell.angle_beta   90.00
_cell.angle_gamma   90.00
#
_symmetry.space_group_name_H-M   'P 1'
#
loop_
_entity.id
_entity.type
_entity.pdbx_description
1 polymer ?
#
loop_
_entity_poly.entity_id
_entity_poly.type
_entity_poly.pdbx_seq_one_letter_code
_entity_poly.pdbx_strand_id
1 'polypeptide(L)'
;MRSLTLTAVLALASPVFAAEPSREVAPAPTVGTDLSGYHTTKDAVTADPKTFKFTETPTTAGYLGVEIVANKAGRPIIDEVQSDSPADDAGVKVGDVLVSIAGDVVLSPYAARDKLRGRAAGEVLKIQVDREGQAFELSATLRAVSKPFKLAGAAERPVLGISIAPKDGGLEILETTQGGGAENAGLKKGDVILKVNQLKVESETGLREILGEKKAGDGVTLTVKKEKSKEELDVRAILGGDRTGRTQGGGITWDDRLPRGWTKPSYKLAILGIDYPDVKHNTKVTDSDWADSLFSRGKYNGRSATGQKVHGSMNDYYKEISYDQFKIDGKFLGWVEVSKKRMEYSSGNGVSTREKTALLTEAFDKLLATKGKDALDGYDGVFFLFAGERVQTTRGSLYWPHRASFRHNNKSWPYFIVQEGGPRMTDISVFCHEFGHMLGLPDLYAKPEVPGMEGVGSWCAMSQQNPAGRPQHFSAWCKQELGWIKPMMIDPTKKQKLILAPIEDAKSECFKIPVRPDGSEYFLLENRRKTGFDTDLPAEGLLVWRVIAGRGRESQPVFLEESHGIEGINGPRSFTGSVPFPSPANSSFTPFTTPSSKSQLGGGYDVYITNIKRLRDGRIAFNIGYEFQ
;
A
#
# COMPACT_ATOMS: atom_id res chain seq x y z
N MET A 1 51.85 75.51 -17.65
CA MET A 1 50.51 74.92 -17.47
C MET A 1 50.65 73.75 -16.51
N ARG A 2 50.01 73.84 -15.34
CA ARG A 2 50.32 73.06 -14.13
C ARG A 2 49.50 71.76 -14.07
N SER A 3 50.21 70.72 -13.65
CA SER A 3 49.73 69.45 -13.10
C SER A 3 48.75 69.65 -11.95
N LEU A 4 47.76 68.75 -11.79
CA LEU A 4 47.15 68.45 -10.51
C LEU A 4 46.61 67.01 -10.45
N THR A 5 47.45 66.18 -9.86
CA THR A 5 47.15 65.10 -8.90
C THR A 5 45.76 65.21 -8.27
N LEU A 6 44.94 64.16 -8.36
CA LEU A 6 43.78 64.00 -7.48
C LEU A 6 44.04 62.89 -6.47
N THR A 7 44.28 63.36 -5.26
CA THR A 7 44.51 62.64 -4.01
C THR A 7 43.31 61.78 -3.65
N ALA A 8 43.56 60.53 -3.29
CA ALA A 8 42.59 59.66 -2.62
C ALA A 8 42.29 60.23 -1.21
N VAL A 9 41.03 60.59 -0.96
CA VAL A 9 40.51 60.82 0.39
C VAL A 9 39.56 59.68 0.72
N LEU A 10 39.98 58.91 1.71
CA LEU A 10 39.26 57.82 2.33
C LEU A 10 38.04 58.40 3.09
N ALA A 11 36.83 58.20 2.57
CA ALA A 11 35.61 58.37 3.34
C ALA A 11 35.18 56.99 3.86
N LEU A 12 35.36 56.78 5.17
CA LEU A 12 34.82 55.65 5.91
C LEU A 12 33.28 55.67 5.81
N ALA A 13 32.73 54.89 4.89
CA ALA A 13 31.33 54.52 4.93
C ALA A 13 31.17 53.43 6.00
N SER A 14 30.75 53.82 7.20
CA SER A 14 30.17 52.88 8.17
C SER A 14 28.98 52.18 7.50
N PRO A 15 28.89 50.84 7.55
CA PRO A 15 27.66 50.18 7.10
C PRO A 15 26.55 50.62 8.04
N VAL A 16 25.57 51.33 7.49
CA VAL A 16 24.27 51.48 8.12
C VAL A 16 23.72 50.06 8.27
N PHE A 17 23.81 49.52 9.48
CA PHE A 17 23.00 48.38 9.88
C PHE A 17 21.55 48.83 9.72
N ALA A 18 20.89 48.36 8.66
CA ALA A 18 19.44 48.32 8.64
C ALA A 18 19.05 47.44 9.83
N ALA A 19 18.60 48.08 10.91
CA ALA A 19 18.01 47.40 12.04
C ALA A 19 16.87 46.54 11.47
N GLU A 20 16.94 45.23 11.74
CA GLU A 20 15.81 44.34 11.53
C GLU A 20 14.58 45.00 12.15
N PRO A 21 13.40 44.97 11.50
CA PRO A 21 12.19 45.46 12.12
C PRO A 21 12.03 44.69 13.43
N SER A 22 12.13 45.43 14.54
CA SER A 22 11.92 44.92 15.88
C SER A 22 10.62 44.13 15.85
N ARG A 23 10.72 42.81 16.07
CA ARG A 23 9.55 41.96 16.35
C ARG A 23 8.71 42.71 17.37
N GLU A 24 7.55 43.20 16.96
CA GLU A 24 6.50 43.51 17.92
C GLU A 24 6.34 42.25 18.76
N VAL A 25 6.79 42.35 20.01
CA VAL A 25 6.55 41.31 21.00
C VAL A 25 5.05 41.23 21.09
N ALA A 26 4.49 40.16 20.53
CA ALA A 26 3.08 39.88 20.61
C ALA A 26 2.63 40.06 22.07
N PRO A 27 1.48 40.71 22.31
CA PRO A 27 1.01 40.95 23.67
C PRO A 27 1.02 39.65 24.47
N ALA A 28 1.39 39.75 25.75
CA ALA A 28 1.44 38.61 26.67
C ALA A 28 0.14 37.77 26.59
N PRO A 29 0.23 36.43 26.69
CA PRO A 29 -0.84 35.52 26.30
C PRO A 29 -2.10 35.72 27.15
N THR A 30 -3.20 36.09 26.51
CA THR A 30 -4.54 35.96 27.09
C THR A 30 -5.01 34.51 26.99
N VAL A 31 -5.30 33.93 28.17
CA VAL A 31 -6.24 32.82 28.46
C VAL A 31 -7.32 32.73 27.38
N GLY A 32 -7.70 31.59 26.80
CA GLY A 32 -7.57 30.17 27.11
C GLY A 32 -8.88 29.59 26.58
N THR A 33 -8.87 28.87 25.45
CA THR A 33 -10.10 28.26 24.91
C THR A 33 -10.75 27.45 26.03
N ASP A 34 -12.04 27.67 26.30
CA ASP A 34 -12.74 26.83 27.26
C ASP A 34 -12.80 25.40 26.71
N LEU A 35 -11.98 24.53 27.31
CA LEU A 35 -11.91 23.11 27.00
C LEU A 35 -12.73 22.28 28.00
N SER A 36 -13.60 22.90 28.80
CA SER A 36 -14.50 22.16 29.67
C SER A 36 -15.35 21.18 28.85
N GLY A 37 -15.36 19.92 29.31
CA GLY A 37 -16.07 18.82 28.64
C GLY A 37 -15.39 18.28 27.38
N TYR A 38 -14.17 18.71 27.04
CA TYR A 38 -13.34 18.05 26.03
C TYR A 38 -12.54 16.90 26.63
N HIS A 39 -12.55 15.76 25.97
CA HIS A 39 -11.83 14.56 26.36
C HIS A 39 -10.63 14.30 25.46
N THR A 40 -9.55 13.83 26.08
CA THR A 40 -8.31 13.39 25.42
C THR A 40 -8.36 11.89 25.14
N THR A 41 -7.27 11.37 24.59
CA THR A 41 -7.03 9.92 24.46
C THR A 41 -7.03 9.14 25.77
N LYS A 42 -7.01 9.80 26.94
CA LYS A 42 -7.01 9.16 28.26
C LYS A 42 -8.40 8.97 28.86
N ASP A 43 -9.35 9.82 28.48
CA ASP A 43 -10.66 9.95 29.14
C ASP A 43 -11.84 10.01 28.15
N ALA A 44 -11.58 9.86 26.85
CA ALA A 44 -12.62 9.74 25.84
C ALA A 44 -13.53 8.53 26.09
N VAL A 45 -14.79 8.65 25.69
CA VAL A 45 -15.74 7.53 25.77
C VAL A 45 -15.37 6.52 24.69
N THR A 46 -14.84 5.38 25.16
CA THR A 46 -14.32 4.34 24.29
C THR A 46 -15.42 3.45 23.74
N ALA A 47 -15.25 3.00 22.50
CA ALA A 47 -16.06 1.89 21.97
C ALA A 47 -15.69 0.58 22.65
N ASP A 48 -16.69 -0.21 23.07
CA ASP A 48 -16.48 -1.61 23.47
C ASP A 48 -16.63 -2.52 22.24
N PRO A 49 -15.56 -3.19 21.77
CA PRO A 49 -15.61 -4.14 20.66
C PRO A 49 -16.70 -5.22 20.77
N LYS A 50 -17.12 -5.57 22.00
CA LYS A 50 -18.15 -6.59 22.26
C LYS A 50 -19.58 -6.09 22.06
N THR A 51 -19.77 -4.78 22.03
CA THR A 51 -21.10 -4.14 21.86
C THR A 51 -21.50 -3.98 20.39
N PHE A 52 -20.56 -4.18 19.46
CA PHE A 52 -20.85 -4.22 18.04
C PHE A 52 -21.63 -5.50 17.69
N LYS A 53 -22.91 -5.34 17.35
CA LYS A 53 -23.76 -6.44 16.89
C LYS A 53 -23.47 -6.75 15.42
N PHE A 54 -23.25 -8.03 15.13
CA PHE A 54 -23.00 -8.56 13.80
C PHE A 54 -24.30 -9.03 13.16
N THR A 55 -24.51 -8.63 11.91
CA THR A 55 -25.21 -9.44 10.91
C THR A 55 -24.27 -9.55 9.73
N GLU A 56 -23.90 -10.77 9.35
CA GLU A 56 -23.20 -10.99 8.09
C GLU A 56 -24.08 -10.45 6.96
N THR A 57 -23.59 -9.45 6.25
CA THR A 57 -23.97 -9.28 4.86
C THR A 57 -22.67 -9.02 4.11
N PRO A 58 -22.02 -10.06 3.57
CA PRO A 58 -20.88 -9.87 2.69
C PRO A 58 -21.43 -9.36 1.36
N THR A 59 -21.59 -8.05 1.20
CA THR A 59 -21.71 -7.45 -0.13
C THR A 59 -20.30 -7.20 -0.64
N THR A 60 -19.75 -8.19 -1.35
CA THR A 60 -18.58 -7.95 -2.21
C THR A 60 -18.93 -6.80 -3.15
N ALA A 61 -18.07 -5.81 -3.35
CA ALA A 61 -18.39 -4.67 -4.22
C ALA A 61 -18.69 -5.15 -5.66
N GLY A 62 -19.82 -4.68 -6.19
CA GLY A 62 -20.29 -4.97 -7.53
C GLY A 62 -19.46 -4.24 -8.59
N TYR A 63 -19.11 -4.99 -9.62
CA TYR A 63 -18.33 -4.60 -10.78
C TYR A 63 -19.24 -4.63 -12.00
N LEU A 64 -19.17 -3.59 -12.83
CA LEU A 64 -19.93 -3.51 -14.10
C LEU A 64 -19.03 -3.74 -15.33
N GLY A 65 -17.78 -3.27 -15.30
CA GLY A 65 -16.81 -3.44 -16.39
C GLY A 65 -16.93 -2.48 -17.57
N VAL A 66 -17.19 -1.22 -17.26
CA VAL A 66 -17.23 -0.12 -18.24
C VAL A 66 -16.30 1.01 -17.83
N GLU A 67 -15.72 1.66 -18.82
CA GLU A 67 -15.13 2.99 -18.67
C GLU A 67 -16.15 4.05 -19.10
N ILE A 68 -16.37 5.04 -18.23
CA ILE A 68 -17.34 6.12 -18.46
C ILE A 68 -16.60 7.45 -18.48
N VAL A 69 -16.68 8.15 -19.60
CA VAL A 69 -16.06 9.48 -19.80
C VAL A 69 -17.12 10.52 -20.11
N ALA A 70 -16.75 11.80 -20.08
CA ALA A 70 -17.65 12.87 -20.50
C ALA A 70 -17.54 13.06 -22.01
N ASN A 71 -18.67 13.07 -22.71
CA ASN A 71 -18.70 13.48 -24.12
C ASN A 71 -18.61 15.02 -24.25
N LYS A 72 -18.61 15.53 -25.48
CA LYS A 72 -18.53 16.98 -25.77
C LYS A 72 -19.66 17.82 -25.13
N ALA A 73 -20.78 17.19 -24.76
CA ALA A 73 -21.91 17.82 -24.08
C ALA A 73 -21.91 17.59 -22.55
N GLY A 74 -20.84 17.03 -21.99
CA GLY A 74 -20.70 16.72 -20.56
C GLY A 74 -21.46 15.48 -20.09
N ARG A 75 -22.11 14.75 -21.00
CA ARG A 75 -22.91 13.55 -20.68
C ARG A 75 -22.01 12.31 -20.52
N PRO A 76 -22.38 11.36 -19.64
CA PRO A 76 -21.63 10.13 -19.44
C PRO A 76 -21.74 9.22 -20.67
N ILE A 77 -20.64 9.00 -21.37
CA ILE A 77 -20.55 8.09 -22.52
C ILE A 77 -19.64 6.90 -22.17
N ILE A 78 -19.99 5.71 -22.65
CA ILE A 78 -19.18 4.51 -22.51
C ILE A 78 -18.00 4.60 -23.49
N ASP A 79 -16.79 4.71 -22.95
CA ASP A 79 -15.54 4.80 -23.73
C ASP A 79 -14.96 3.40 -24.01
N GLU A 80 -15.09 2.51 -23.02
CA GLU A 80 -14.64 1.13 -23.09
C GLU A 80 -15.66 0.20 -22.43
N VAL A 81 -15.84 -0.99 -23.01
CA VAL A 81 -16.52 -2.12 -22.37
C VAL A 81 -15.52 -3.26 -22.31
N GLN A 82 -15.22 -3.74 -21.10
CA GLN A 82 -14.29 -4.85 -20.94
C GLN A 82 -14.95 -6.16 -21.38
N SER A 83 -14.22 -7.00 -22.11
CA SER A 83 -14.69 -8.33 -22.52
C SER A 83 -15.01 -9.22 -21.32
N ASP A 84 -16.05 -10.05 -21.46
CA ASP A 84 -16.55 -10.96 -20.41
C ASP A 84 -16.97 -10.25 -19.11
N SER A 85 -17.32 -8.97 -19.17
CA SER A 85 -17.81 -8.19 -18.03
C SER A 85 -19.34 -8.18 -17.91
N PRO A 86 -19.91 -7.83 -16.75
CA PRO A 86 -21.37 -7.69 -16.61
C PRO A 86 -22.03 -6.74 -17.61
N ALA A 87 -21.31 -5.71 -18.04
CA ALA A 87 -21.77 -4.79 -19.07
C ALA A 87 -21.74 -5.41 -20.47
N ASP A 88 -20.70 -6.18 -20.78
CA ASP A 88 -20.61 -6.92 -22.04
C ASP A 88 -21.74 -7.97 -22.15
N ASP A 89 -21.96 -8.75 -21.09
CA ASP A 89 -23.07 -9.71 -20.97
C ASP A 89 -24.44 -9.03 -21.13
N ALA A 90 -24.59 -7.83 -20.55
CA ALA A 90 -25.82 -7.04 -20.61
C ALA A 90 -26.01 -6.34 -21.97
N GLY A 91 -25.04 -6.42 -22.88
CA GLY A 91 -25.10 -5.82 -24.20
C GLY A 91 -24.83 -4.32 -24.26
N VAL A 92 -24.16 -3.75 -23.25
CA VAL A 92 -23.63 -2.38 -23.27
C VAL A 92 -22.56 -2.28 -24.36
N LYS A 93 -22.50 -1.16 -25.08
CA LYS A 93 -21.55 -0.94 -26.18
C LYS A 93 -20.78 0.37 -26.00
N VAL A 94 -19.56 0.40 -26.55
CA VAL A 94 -18.79 1.63 -26.69
C VAL A 94 -19.58 2.63 -27.53
N GLY A 95 -19.68 3.87 -27.04
CA GLY A 95 -20.49 4.93 -27.65
C GLY A 95 -21.88 5.10 -27.04
N ASP A 96 -22.34 4.17 -26.18
CA ASP A 96 -23.60 4.32 -25.44
C ASP A 96 -23.55 5.55 -24.51
N VAL A 97 -24.55 6.42 -24.57
CA VAL A 97 -24.71 7.53 -23.63
C VAL A 97 -25.57 7.06 -22.47
N LEU A 98 -25.01 7.02 -21.27
CA LEU A 98 -25.73 6.59 -20.08
C LEU A 98 -26.81 7.63 -19.68
N VAL A 99 -28.03 7.14 -19.46
CA VAL A 99 -29.21 7.96 -19.14
C VAL A 99 -29.63 7.76 -17.68
N SER A 100 -29.72 6.52 -17.22
CA SER A 100 -30.06 6.22 -15.83
C SER A 100 -29.41 4.93 -15.32
N ILE A 101 -29.21 4.85 -14.00
CA ILE A 101 -28.75 3.67 -13.27
C ILE A 101 -29.70 3.43 -12.11
N ALA A 102 -30.24 2.20 -12.00
CA ALA A 102 -31.25 1.84 -10.99
C ALA A 102 -32.49 2.76 -10.98
N GLY A 103 -32.83 3.34 -12.14
CA GLY A 103 -33.95 4.30 -12.27
C GLY A 103 -33.58 5.76 -11.94
N ASP A 104 -32.40 6.02 -11.40
CA ASP A 104 -31.92 7.38 -11.13
C ASP A 104 -31.24 7.96 -12.37
N VAL A 105 -31.63 9.18 -12.76
CA VAL A 105 -31.04 9.90 -13.90
C VAL A 105 -29.55 10.20 -13.62
N VAL A 106 -28.71 9.93 -14.61
CA VAL A 106 -27.27 10.14 -14.53
C VAL A 106 -26.85 11.23 -15.52
N LEU A 107 -26.41 12.37 -14.99
CA LEU A 107 -26.07 13.55 -15.80
C LEU A 107 -24.58 13.72 -16.06
N SER A 108 -23.72 12.98 -15.36
CA SER A 108 -22.26 13.08 -15.50
C SER A 108 -21.57 11.73 -15.25
N PRO A 109 -20.33 11.55 -15.72
CA PRO A 109 -19.54 10.35 -15.41
C PRO A 109 -19.32 10.14 -13.90
N TYR A 110 -19.25 11.24 -13.14
CA TYR A 110 -19.11 11.18 -11.68
C TYR A 110 -20.39 10.65 -11.03
N ALA A 111 -21.56 11.17 -11.43
CA ALA A 111 -22.85 10.64 -10.96
C ALA A 111 -23.02 9.16 -11.35
N ALA A 112 -22.53 8.76 -12.53
CA ALA A 112 -22.56 7.36 -12.96
C ALA A 112 -21.76 6.47 -12.01
N ARG A 113 -20.51 6.88 -11.74
CA ARG A 113 -19.59 6.17 -10.85
C ARG A 113 -20.11 6.12 -9.41
N ASP A 114 -20.68 7.21 -8.92
CA ASP A 114 -21.28 7.27 -7.58
C ASP A 114 -22.46 6.29 -7.44
N LYS A 115 -23.31 6.18 -8.46
CA LYS A 115 -24.44 5.22 -8.47
C LYS A 115 -24.00 3.76 -8.56
N LEU A 116 -22.82 3.50 -9.12
CA LEU A 116 -22.18 2.19 -9.16
C LEU A 116 -21.41 1.88 -7.88
N ARG A 117 -20.91 2.90 -7.17
CA ARG A 117 -20.24 2.78 -5.87
C ARG A 117 -21.24 2.30 -4.80
N GLY A 118 -20.82 1.35 -3.97
CA GLY A 118 -21.65 0.78 -2.89
C GLY A 118 -22.66 -0.29 -3.31
N ARG A 119 -22.72 -0.65 -4.60
CA ARG A 119 -23.53 -1.76 -5.11
C ARG A 119 -22.88 -3.11 -4.82
N ALA A 120 -23.68 -4.16 -4.69
CA ALA A 120 -23.19 -5.49 -4.32
C ALA A 120 -23.00 -6.39 -5.55
N ALA A 121 -22.01 -7.28 -5.53
CA ALA A 121 -21.90 -8.38 -6.47
C ALA A 121 -23.12 -9.32 -6.31
N GLY A 122 -23.69 -9.73 -7.43
CA GLY A 122 -24.97 -10.46 -7.50
C GLY A 122 -26.19 -9.54 -7.61
N GLU A 123 -26.05 -8.23 -7.39
CA GLU A 123 -27.13 -7.26 -7.61
C GLU A 123 -27.40 -7.11 -9.11
N VAL A 124 -28.68 -7.19 -9.50
CA VAL A 124 -29.11 -6.90 -10.87
C VAL A 124 -29.34 -5.40 -11.00
N LEU A 125 -28.51 -4.76 -11.80
CA LEU A 125 -28.56 -3.33 -12.04
C LEU A 125 -29.25 -3.03 -13.37
N LYS A 126 -30.35 -2.27 -13.31
CA LYS A 126 -31.01 -1.73 -14.50
C LYS A 126 -30.28 -0.48 -14.98
N ILE A 127 -29.96 -0.44 -16.25
CA ILE A 127 -29.19 0.63 -16.89
C ILE A 127 -29.97 1.08 -18.12
N GLN A 128 -30.27 2.37 -18.23
CA GLN A 128 -30.80 2.92 -19.46
C GLN A 128 -29.70 3.66 -20.20
N VAL A 129 -29.55 3.33 -21.48
CA VAL A 129 -28.59 3.97 -22.38
C VAL A 129 -29.31 4.53 -23.60
N ASP A 130 -28.78 5.61 -24.13
CA ASP A 130 -29.11 6.15 -25.44
C ASP A 130 -28.00 5.70 -26.40
N ARG A 131 -28.37 4.88 -27.39
CA ARG A 131 -27.49 4.41 -28.46
C ARG A 131 -27.99 4.99 -29.75
N GLU A 132 -27.23 5.92 -30.31
CA GLU A 132 -27.52 6.58 -31.59
C GLU A 132 -28.92 7.24 -31.66
N GLY A 133 -29.42 7.78 -30.54
CA GLY A 133 -30.71 8.46 -30.44
C GLY A 133 -31.88 7.53 -30.09
N GLN A 134 -31.62 6.24 -29.83
CA GLN A 134 -32.62 5.27 -29.39
C GLN A 134 -32.36 4.83 -27.95
N ALA A 135 -33.43 4.78 -27.14
CA ALA A 135 -33.34 4.38 -25.74
C ALA A 135 -33.39 2.85 -25.59
N PHE A 136 -32.42 2.29 -24.87
CA PHE A 136 -32.35 0.88 -24.51
C PHE A 136 -32.35 0.72 -22.99
N GLU A 137 -33.11 -0.24 -22.47
CA GLU A 137 -33.05 -0.67 -21.08
C GLU A 137 -32.32 -2.02 -21.00
N LEU A 138 -31.20 -2.04 -20.27
CA LEU A 138 -30.31 -3.18 -20.11
C LEU A 138 -30.30 -3.59 -18.63
N SER A 139 -30.10 -4.88 -18.37
CA SER A 139 -29.97 -5.41 -17.01
C SER A 139 -28.64 -6.14 -16.87
N ALA A 140 -27.77 -5.63 -15.99
CA ALA A 140 -26.44 -6.18 -15.74
C ALA A 140 -26.38 -6.76 -14.32
N THR A 141 -26.05 -8.04 -14.20
CA THR A 141 -25.77 -8.66 -12.89
C THR A 141 -24.34 -8.35 -12.48
N LEU A 142 -24.16 -7.47 -11.50
CA LEU A 142 -22.84 -7.03 -11.06
C LEU A 142 -22.01 -8.22 -10.55
N ARG A 143 -20.72 -8.28 -10.91
CA ARG A 143 -19.79 -9.33 -10.47
C ARG A 143 -18.78 -8.77 -9.46
N ALA A 144 -17.98 -9.57 -8.79
CA ALA A 144 -16.93 -9.03 -7.90
C ALA A 144 -15.75 -8.52 -8.74
N VAL A 145 -15.15 -7.36 -8.39
CA VAL A 145 -13.98 -6.77 -9.09
C VAL A 145 -12.71 -7.63 -8.98
N SER A 146 -12.73 -8.64 -8.12
CA SER A 146 -11.77 -9.74 -8.07
C SER A 146 -12.44 -10.87 -7.28
N LYS A 147 -12.20 -12.12 -7.65
CA LYS A 147 -12.45 -13.23 -6.74
C LYS A 147 -11.21 -13.35 -5.85
N PRO A 148 -11.18 -12.85 -4.61
CA PRO A 148 -10.08 -13.16 -3.72
C PRO A 148 -10.00 -14.68 -3.57
N PHE A 149 -8.80 -15.22 -3.74
CA PHE A 149 -8.48 -16.58 -3.31
C PHE A 149 -9.01 -16.78 -1.89
N LYS A 150 -9.97 -17.70 -1.70
CA LYS A 150 -10.24 -18.20 -0.35
C LYS A 150 -9.03 -19.03 0.06
N LEU A 151 -8.13 -18.41 0.83
CA LEU A 151 -7.12 -19.14 1.58
C LEU A 151 -7.88 -19.98 2.60
N ALA A 152 -8.13 -21.26 2.29
CA ALA A 152 -8.52 -22.22 3.29
C ALA A 152 -7.43 -22.21 4.36
N GLY A 153 -7.74 -21.69 5.54
CA GLY A 153 -6.82 -21.71 6.67
C GLY A 153 -6.42 -23.15 6.94
N ALA A 154 -5.10 -23.41 6.96
CA ALA A 154 -4.46 -24.59 7.53
C ALA A 154 -5.22 -25.93 7.42
N ALA A 155 -5.82 -26.22 6.26
CA ALA A 155 -6.42 -27.51 5.95
C ALA A 155 -5.69 -28.08 4.73
N GLU A 156 -5.27 -29.34 4.86
CA GLU A 156 -4.47 -30.08 3.89
C GLU A 156 -5.03 -29.90 2.46
N ARG A 157 -4.18 -29.52 1.49
CA ARG A 157 -4.64 -29.30 0.10
C ARG A 157 -5.21 -30.61 -0.45
N PRO A 158 -6.48 -30.62 -0.93
CA PRO A 158 -7.06 -31.81 -1.53
C PRO A 158 -6.34 -32.13 -2.84
N VAL A 159 -5.72 -33.31 -2.92
CA VAL A 159 -5.02 -33.75 -4.14
C VAL A 159 -5.49 -35.15 -4.56
N LEU A 160 -5.56 -35.37 -5.87
CA LEU A 160 -5.75 -36.71 -6.44
C LEU A 160 -4.45 -37.54 -6.45
N GLY A 161 -3.29 -36.88 -6.33
CA GLY A 161 -1.98 -37.53 -6.47
C GLY A 161 -1.71 -37.97 -7.90
N ILE A 162 -1.85 -37.07 -8.87
CA ILE A 162 -1.60 -37.31 -10.30
C ILE A 162 -0.69 -36.24 -10.89
N SER A 163 0.15 -36.63 -11.84
CA SER A 163 0.82 -35.75 -12.79
C SER A 163 0.08 -35.85 -14.13
N ILE A 164 -0.15 -34.72 -14.80
CA ILE A 164 -1.03 -34.65 -15.97
C ILE A 164 -0.45 -33.77 -17.08
N ALA A 165 -0.94 -33.98 -18.31
CA ALA A 165 -0.70 -33.10 -19.45
C ALA A 165 -1.94 -32.96 -20.34
N PRO A 166 -2.12 -31.81 -21.04
CA PRO A 166 -3.24 -31.63 -21.98
C PRO A 166 -3.19 -32.62 -23.16
N LYS A 167 -4.32 -33.27 -23.46
CA LYS A 167 -4.48 -34.20 -24.60
C LYS A 167 -5.95 -34.42 -24.95
N ASP A 168 -6.28 -34.46 -26.25
CA ASP A 168 -7.61 -34.79 -26.80
C ASP A 168 -8.80 -34.02 -26.17
N GLY A 169 -8.60 -32.72 -25.85
CA GLY A 169 -9.64 -31.90 -25.22
C GLY A 169 -9.91 -32.25 -23.74
N GLY A 170 -8.96 -32.96 -23.11
CA GLY A 170 -8.94 -33.28 -21.68
C GLY A 170 -7.50 -33.33 -21.12
N LEU A 171 -7.31 -34.03 -20.01
CA LEU A 171 -6.02 -34.13 -19.31
C LEU A 171 -5.58 -35.59 -19.18
N GLU A 172 -4.53 -35.97 -19.89
CA GLU A 172 -3.91 -37.29 -19.78
C GLU A 172 -3.14 -37.43 -18.46
N ILE A 173 -3.33 -38.55 -17.77
CA ILE A 173 -2.57 -38.93 -16.58
C ILE A 173 -1.22 -39.47 -17.02
N LEU A 174 -0.15 -38.79 -16.62
CA LEU A 174 1.24 -39.19 -16.86
C LEU A 174 1.77 -40.12 -15.76
N GLU A 175 1.36 -39.88 -14.52
CA GLU A 175 1.78 -40.64 -13.35
C GLU A 175 0.74 -40.53 -12.22
N THR A 176 0.65 -41.56 -11.38
CA THR A 176 -0.14 -41.57 -10.14
C THR A 176 0.77 -41.78 -8.93
N THR A 177 0.56 -41.01 -7.87
CA THR A 177 1.26 -41.17 -6.59
C THR A 177 0.78 -42.44 -5.89
N GLN A 178 1.73 -43.25 -5.40
CA GLN A 178 1.43 -44.49 -4.70
C GLN A 178 0.59 -44.25 -3.43
N GLY A 179 -0.53 -44.97 -3.29
CA GLY A 179 -1.52 -44.80 -2.21
C GLY A 179 -2.39 -43.55 -2.33
N GLY A 180 -2.27 -42.79 -3.42
CA GLY A 180 -3.02 -41.57 -3.68
C GLY A 180 -4.46 -41.80 -4.14
N GLY A 181 -5.27 -40.74 -4.12
CA GLY A 181 -6.70 -40.80 -4.45
C GLY A 181 -7.03 -41.35 -5.84
N ALA A 182 -6.20 -41.04 -6.83
CA ALA A 182 -6.36 -41.51 -8.20
C ALA A 182 -5.99 -42.99 -8.37
N GLU A 183 -4.91 -43.45 -7.74
CA GLU A 183 -4.50 -44.87 -7.79
C GLU A 183 -5.54 -45.75 -7.09
N ASN A 184 -6.01 -45.34 -5.91
CA ASN A 184 -7.06 -46.03 -5.16
C ASN A 184 -8.40 -46.09 -5.94
N ALA A 185 -8.64 -45.12 -6.81
CA ALA A 185 -9.81 -45.08 -7.70
C ALA A 185 -9.62 -45.90 -9.00
N GLY A 186 -8.47 -46.55 -9.18
CA GLY A 186 -8.18 -47.37 -10.36
C GLY A 186 -7.86 -46.56 -11.63
N LEU A 187 -7.47 -45.29 -11.49
CA LEU A 187 -6.96 -44.49 -12.60
C LEU A 187 -5.51 -44.87 -12.88
N LYS A 188 -5.13 -44.89 -14.16
CA LYS A 188 -3.81 -45.32 -14.60
C LYS A 188 -3.20 -44.32 -15.57
N LYS A 189 -1.88 -44.39 -15.73
CA LYS A 189 -1.17 -43.69 -16.80
C LYS A 189 -1.83 -43.97 -18.15
N GLY A 190 -2.04 -42.92 -18.95
CA GLY A 190 -2.68 -42.97 -20.27
C GLY A 190 -4.19 -42.67 -20.27
N ASP A 191 -4.85 -42.73 -19.11
CA ASP A 191 -6.25 -42.33 -18.99
C ASP A 191 -6.41 -40.80 -19.18
N VAL A 192 -7.47 -40.36 -19.88
CA VAL A 192 -7.73 -38.94 -20.13
C VAL A 192 -8.94 -38.47 -19.33
N ILE A 193 -8.73 -37.53 -18.41
CA ILE A 193 -9.78 -36.89 -17.62
C ILE A 193 -10.47 -35.85 -18.50
N LEU A 194 -11.78 -36.03 -18.73
CA LEU A 194 -12.60 -35.13 -19.54
C LEU A 194 -13.45 -34.20 -18.68
N LYS A 195 -13.94 -34.71 -17.54
CA LYS A 195 -14.77 -33.95 -16.59
C LYS A 195 -14.46 -34.31 -15.15
N VAL A 196 -14.71 -33.35 -14.26
CA VAL A 196 -14.80 -33.57 -12.82
C VAL A 196 -16.21 -33.17 -12.40
N ASN A 197 -16.95 -34.14 -11.88
CA ASN A 197 -18.39 -34.13 -11.70
C ASN A 197 -19.07 -33.85 -13.04
N GLN A 198 -19.72 -32.71 -13.21
CA GLN A 198 -20.35 -32.31 -14.49
C GLN A 198 -19.54 -31.25 -15.26
N LEU A 199 -18.43 -30.78 -14.70
CA LEU A 199 -17.64 -29.68 -15.26
C LEU A 199 -16.53 -30.22 -16.17
N LYS A 200 -16.47 -29.70 -17.39
CA LYS A 200 -15.43 -30.05 -18.38
C LYS A 200 -14.07 -29.52 -17.94
N VAL A 201 -13.03 -30.31 -18.15
CA VAL A 201 -11.66 -29.97 -17.74
C VAL A 201 -10.69 -30.14 -18.91
N GLU A 202 -10.19 -29.02 -19.42
CA GLU A 202 -9.28 -28.99 -20.57
C GLU A 202 -7.88 -28.46 -20.22
N SER A 203 -7.69 -27.94 -19.00
CA SER A 203 -6.43 -27.37 -18.54
C SER A 203 -6.12 -27.78 -17.10
N GLU A 204 -4.84 -27.89 -16.78
CA GLU A 204 -4.37 -28.22 -15.43
C GLU A 204 -4.87 -27.19 -14.40
N THR A 205 -4.90 -25.91 -14.78
CA THR A 205 -5.46 -24.84 -13.95
C THR A 205 -6.94 -25.07 -13.68
N GLY A 206 -7.74 -25.40 -14.69
CA GLY A 206 -9.17 -25.71 -14.52
C GLY A 206 -9.41 -26.94 -13.64
N LEU A 207 -8.56 -27.97 -13.74
CA LEU A 207 -8.61 -29.13 -12.84
C LEU A 207 -8.34 -28.71 -11.40
N ARG A 208 -7.28 -27.92 -11.19
CA ARG A 208 -6.88 -27.42 -9.86
C ARG A 208 -7.95 -26.52 -9.24
N GLU A 209 -8.65 -25.73 -10.05
CA GLU A 209 -9.78 -24.89 -9.60
C GLU A 209 -10.94 -25.76 -9.11
N ILE A 210 -11.38 -26.75 -9.90
CA ILE A 210 -12.52 -27.60 -9.54
C ILE A 210 -12.22 -28.45 -8.30
N LEU A 211 -11.00 -28.97 -8.17
CA LEU A 211 -10.58 -29.74 -7.00
C LEU A 211 -10.31 -28.84 -5.78
N GLY A 212 -9.90 -27.59 -6.01
CA GLY A 212 -9.66 -26.59 -4.97
C GLY A 212 -10.93 -26.14 -4.23
N GLU A 213 -12.11 -26.40 -4.79
CA GLU A 213 -13.41 -26.20 -4.12
C GLU A 213 -13.77 -27.32 -3.13
N LYS A 214 -12.98 -28.40 -3.07
CA LYS A 214 -13.23 -29.59 -2.23
C LYS A 214 -12.30 -29.62 -1.01
N LYS A 215 -12.44 -30.63 -0.16
CA LYS A 215 -11.60 -30.89 1.01
C LYS A 215 -10.91 -32.25 0.90
N ALA A 216 -9.78 -32.42 1.58
CA ALA A 216 -9.18 -33.75 1.74
C ALA A 216 -10.20 -34.69 2.40
N GLY A 217 -10.40 -35.87 1.84
CA GLY A 217 -11.45 -36.83 2.20
C GLY A 217 -12.74 -36.71 1.37
N ASP A 218 -12.93 -35.64 0.59
CA ASP A 218 -14.11 -35.52 -0.29
C ASP A 218 -14.01 -36.49 -1.48
N GLY A 219 -15.17 -37.01 -1.88
CA GLY A 219 -15.32 -37.80 -3.09
C GLY A 219 -15.65 -36.95 -4.30
N VAL A 220 -14.92 -37.14 -5.39
CA VAL A 220 -15.20 -36.54 -6.71
C VAL A 220 -15.45 -37.62 -7.73
N THR A 221 -16.40 -37.38 -8.64
CA THR A 221 -16.61 -38.24 -9.81
C THR A 221 -15.78 -37.69 -10.97
N LEU A 222 -15.03 -38.53 -11.66
CA LEU A 222 -14.22 -38.15 -12.80
C LEU A 222 -14.77 -38.87 -14.02
N THR A 223 -15.21 -38.14 -15.03
CA THR A 223 -15.50 -38.75 -16.34
C THR A 223 -14.18 -38.90 -17.06
N VAL A 224 -13.74 -40.15 -17.22
CA VAL A 224 -12.43 -40.50 -17.74
C VAL A 224 -12.59 -41.38 -18.95
N LYS A 225 -11.88 -41.04 -20.03
CA LYS A 225 -11.72 -41.90 -21.20
C LYS A 225 -10.56 -42.84 -20.96
N LYS A 226 -10.85 -44.15 -20.88
CA LYS A 226 -9.82 -45.18 -20.65
C LYS A 226 -8.97 -45.40 -21.89
N GLU A 227 -7.64 -45.47 -21.71
CA GLU A 227 -6.71 -45.63 -22.83
C GLU A 227 -6.99 -46.89 -23.65
N LYS A 228 -7.24 -48.02 -22.97
CA LYS A 228 -7.36 -49.35 -23.60
C LYS A 228 -8.72 -49.60 -24.27
N SER A 229 -9.81 -49.23 -23.62
CA SER A 229 -11.17 -49.48 -24.16
C SER A 229 -11.70 -48.31 -24.98
N LYS A 230 -11.11 -47.11 -24.85
CA LYS A 230 -11.60 -45.84 -25.41
C LYS A 230 -13.00 -45.43 -24.94
N GLU A 231 -13.56 -46.14 -23.98
CA GLU A 231 -14.86 -45.85 -23.36
C GLU A 231 -14.72 -44.75 -22.31
N GLU A 232 -15.76 -43.93 -22.19
CA GLU A 232 -15.90 -42.91 -21.14
C GLU A 232 -16.64 -43.51 -19.95
N LEU A 233 -16.03 -43.42 -18.77
CA LEU A 233 -16.54 -43.99 -17.53
C LEU A 233 -16.50 -42.93 -16.43
N ASP A 234 -17.49 -42.95 -15.55
CA ASP A 234 -17.47 -42.17 -14.32
C ASP A 234 -16.77 -42.96 -13.21
N VAL A 235 -15.64 -42.42 -12.72
CA VAL A 235 -14.80 -43.00 -11.69
C VAL A 235 -14.84 -42.13 -10.45
N ARG A 236 -15.23 -42.70 -9.30
CA ARG A 236 -15.22 -41.97 -8.02
C ARG A 236 -13.87 -42.07 -7.33
N ALA A 237 -13.25 -40.93 -7.04
CA ALA A 237 -11.97 -40.83 -6.33
C ALA A 237 -12.10 -40.02 -5.03
N ILE A 238 -11.30 -40.36 -4.01
CA ILE A 238 -11.26 -39.65 -2.72
C ILE A 238 -9.97 -38.81 -2.64
N LEU A 239 -10.08 -37.53 -2.29
CA LEU A 239 -8.94 -36.60 -2.27
C LEU A 239 -8.05 -36.79 -1.02
N GLY A 240 -6.72 -36.76 -1.16
CA GLY A 240 -5.76 -36.85 -0.04
C GLY A 240 -5.26 -35.47 0.45
N GLY A 241 -4.56 -35.43 1.58
CA GLY A 241 -4.01 -34.22 2.19
C GLY A 241 -2.47 -34.22 2.34
N ASP A 242 -1.82 -33.11 1.97
CA ASP A 242 -0.35 -32.95 1.98
C ASP A 242 0.22 -32.61 3.39
N ARG A 243 1.16 -33.43 3.91
CA ARG A 243 1.66 -33.37 5.30
C ARG A 243 3.11 -32.87 5.39
N THR A 244 3.32 -31.57 5.66
CA THR A 244 4.60 -31.05 6.21
C THR A 244 4.43 -29.86 7.19
N GLY A 245 4.29 -30.14 8.50
CA GLY A 245 4.99 -29.45 9.62
C GLY A 245 4.49 -28.14 10.30
N ARG A 246 3.60 -28.26 11.31
CA ARG A 246 3.61 -27.73 12.73
C ARG A 246 3.93 -26.23 13.05
N THR A 247 3.32 -25.49 14.01
CA THR A 247 2.39 -25.76 15.15
C THR A 247 1.68 -24.49 15.67
N GLN A 248 0.57 -24.71 16.37
CA GLN A 248 -0.46 -23.85 17.02
C GLN A 248 -0.04 -22.90 18.17
N GLY A 249 -0.86 -21.84 18.37
CA GLY A 249 -1.40 -21.50 19.71
C GLY A 249 -1.43 -20.01 20.12
N GLY A 250 -2.60 -19.35 20.09
CA GLY A 250 -2.85 -18.06 20.76
C GLY A 250 -4.05 -17.30 20.17
N GLY A 251 -5.07 -17.00 20.99
CA GLY A 251 -6.36 -16.43 20.57
C GLY A 251 -6.28 -15.05 19.90
N ILE A 252 -7.17 -14.83 18.92
CA ILE A 252 -7.24 -13.64 18.07
C ILE A 252 -7.99 -12.52 18.80
N THR A 253 -7.30 -11.43 19.13
CA THR A 253 -7.88 -10.15 19.58
C THR A 253 -8.23 -9.27 18.37
N TRP A 254 -9.05 -8.22 18.58
CA TRP A 254 -9.51 -7.31 17.51
C TRP A 254 -8.35 -6.64 16.73
N ASP A 255 -7.17 -6.51 17.35
CA ASP A 255 -5.94 -6.00 16.73
C ASP A 255 -5.23 -7.02 15.82
N ASP A 256 -5.58 -8.31 15.89
CA ASP A 256 -4.83 -9.41 15.25
C ASP A 256 -5.28 -9.75 13.82
N ARG A 257 -6.16 -8.94 13.24
CA ARG A 257 -6.76 -9.20 11.91
C ARG A 257 -5.94 -8.63 10.75
N LEU A 258 -4.78 -8.04 11.01
CA LEU A 258 -3.92 -7.44 9.99
C LEU A 258 -2.57 -8.19 9.90
N PRO A 259 -2.04 -8.45 8.69
CA PRO A 259 -0.85 -9.26 8.49
C PRO A 259 0.36 -8.59 9.15
N ARG A 260 0.78 -9.11 10.32
CA ARG A 260 1.78 -8.45 11.16
C ARG A 260 3.10 -8.26 10.40
N GLY A 261 3.52 -7.00 10.33
CA GLY A 261 4.85 -6.59 9.86
C GLY A 261 5.96 -7.02 10.83
N TRP A 262 7.15 -6.46 10.64
CA TRP A 262 8.29 -6.72 11.51
C TRP A 262 7.99 -6.31 12.96
N THR A 263 8.15 -7.24 13.91
CA THR A 263 7.76 -7.05 15.31
C THR A 263 8.93 -6.87 16.28
N LYS A 264 10.18 -7.09 15.84
CA LYS A 264 11.35 -6.93 16.72
C LYS A 264 11.69 -5.44 16.89
N PRO A 265 12.20 -5.01 18.05
CA PRO A 265 12.56 -3.61 18.31
C PRO A 265 13.82 -3.14 17.55
N SER A 266 14.47 -4.04 16.82
CA SER A 266 15.63 -3.71 16.00
C SER A 266 15.64 -4.48 14.71
N TYR A 267 16.32 -3.93 13.71
CA TYR A 267 16.63 -4.60 12.45
C TYR A 267 18.11 -4.42 12.14
N LYS A 268 18.83 -5.52 11.92
CA LYS A 268 20.24 -5.50 11.53
C LYS A 268 20.38 -5.58 10.02
N LEU A 269 20.87 -4.52 9.40
CA LEU A 269 20.98 -4.38 7.94
C LEU A 269 22.45 -4.40 7.51
N ALA A 270 22.80 -5.28 6.57
CA ALA A 270 24.11 -5.27 5.93
C ALA A 270 24.05 -4.42 4.65
N ILE A 271 24.97 -3.48 4.46
CA ILE A 271 25.11 -2.74 3.18
C ILE A 271 26.19 -3.42 2.35
N LEU A 272 25.86 -3.74 1.10
CA LEU A 272 26.80 -4.28 0.11
C LEU A 272 26.83 -3.37 -1.11
N GLY A 273 27.98 -2.74 -1.34
CA GLY A 273 28.23 -1.92 -2.52
C GLY A 273 28.49 -2.80 -3.76
N ILE A 274 27.94 -2.43 -4.90
CA ILE A 274 28.14 -3.13 -6.18
C ILE A 274 28.74 -2.19 -7.21
N ASP A 275 29.96 -2.51 -7.67
CA ASP A 275 30.64 -1.90 -8.81
C ASP A 275 30.48 -2.74 -10.07
N TYR A 276 30.56 -2.08 -11.22
CA TYR A 276 30.58 -2.70 -12.54
C TYR A 276 31.90 -2.37 -13.25
N PRO A 277 32.29 -3.11 -14.30
CA PRO A 277 33.47 -2.77 -15.10
C PRO A 277 33.33 -1.39 -15.78
N ASP A 278 32.11 -1.00 -16.16
CA ASP A 278 31.80 0.25 -16.87
C ASP A 278 31.29 1.39 -15.97
N VAL A 279 30.89 1.08 -14.72
CA VAL A 279 30.35 2.07 -13.77
C VAL A 279 30.92 1.79 -12.38
N LYS A 280 31.67 2.76 -11.85
CA LYS A 280 32.28 2.70 -10.52
C LYS A 280 31.57 3.62 -9.55
N HIS A 281 31.63 3.24 -8.28
CA HIS A 281 31.16 4.04 -7.18
C HIS A 281 31.94 5.34 -7.04
N ASN A 282 31.31 6.34 -6.43
CA ASN A 282 31.97 7.60 -6.15
C ASN A 282 32.92 7.46 -4.96
N THR A 283 34.22 7.37 -5.25
CA THR A 283 35.28 7.21 -4.24
C THR A 283 35.42 8.39 -3.26
N LYS A 284 34.76 9.53 -3.51
CA LYS A 284 34.67 10.63 -2.53
C LYS A 284 33.74 10.31 -1.37
N VAL A 285 32.83 9.35 -1.54
CA VAL A 285 31.91 8.89 -0.50
C VAL A 285 32.49 7.62 0.10
N THR A 286 32.88 7.68 1.36
CA THR A 286 33.49 6.55 2.05
C THR A 286 32.42 5.57 2.54
N ASP A 287 32.84 4.33 2.84
CA ASP A 287 31.98 3.33 3.50
C ASP A 287 31.38 3.87 4.82
N SER A 288 32.14 4.72 5.54
CA SER A 288 31.65 5.36 6.77
C SER A 288 30.57 6.41 6.50
N ASP A 289 30.66 7.15 5.38
CA ASP A 289 29.63 8.14 5.03
C ASP A 289 28.30 7.43 4.73
N TRP A 290 28.34 6.28 4.04
CA TRP A 290 27.16 5.44 3.84
C TRP A 290 26.64 4.87 5.16
N ALA A 291 27.50 4.29 5.99
CA ALA A 291 27.12 3.78 7.30
C ALA A 291 26.52 4.88 8.20
N ASP A 292 27.07 6.09 8.16
CA ASP A 292 26.57 7.23 8.93
C ASP A 292 25.19 7.68 8.43
N SER A 293 24.98 7.72 7.11
CA SER A 293 23.69 8.09 6.53
C SER A 293 22.55 7.14 6.89
N LEU A 294 22.85 5.86 7.16
CA LEU A 294 21.85 4.87 7.55
C LEU A 294 21.76 4.65 9.06
N PHE A 295 22.88 4.49 9.77
CA PHE A 295 22.90 3.92 11.12
C PHE A 295 23.25 4.92 12.22
N SER A 296 23.85 6.07 11.90
CA SER A 296 24.27 7.04 12.93
C SER A 296 23.09 7.63 13.69
N ARG A 297 23.35 8.27 14.84
CA ARG A 297 22.34 9.02 15.59
C ARG A 297 22.78 10.46 15.78
N GLY A 298 22.00 11.42 15.31
CA GLY A 298 22.26 12.85 15.47
C GLY A 298 23.54 13.36 14.80
N LYS A 299 24.18 12.55 13.94
CA LYS A 299 25.44 12.88 13.26
C LYS A 299 25.21 13.31 11.81
N TYR A 300 24.21 12.72 11.13
CA TYR A 300 23.95 12.96 9.71
C TYR A 300 22.92 14.08 9.46
N ASN A 301 23.13 15.26 10.06
CA ASN A 301 22.14 16.36 10.08
C ASN A 301 22.65 17.72 9.54
N GLY A 302 23.79 17.73 8.86
CA GLY A 302 24.37 18.92 8.21
C GLY A 302 24.43 18.79 6.69
N ARG A 303 25.58 18.34 6.19
CA ARG A 303 25.80 18.02 4.77
C ARG A 303 26.31 16.60 4.61
N SER A 304 25.95 15.96 3.50
CA SER A 304 26.53 14.69 3.06
C SER A 304 27.97 14.88 2.57
N ALA A 305 28.68 13.78 2.30
CA ALA A 305 30.03 13.81 1.72
C ALA A 305 30.10 14.50 0.35
N THR A 306 28.99 14.49 -0.41
CA THR A 306 28.87 15.21 -1.69
C THR A 306 28.21 16.59 -1.56
N GLY A 307 28.06 17.11 -0.34
CA GLY A 307 27.69 18.50 -0.06
C GLY A 307 26.20 18.82 -0.08
N GLN A 308 25.30 17.84 -0.29
CA GLN A 308 23.85 18.07 -0.19
C GLN A 308 23.45 18.31 1.26
N LYS A 309 22.42 19.14 1.48
CA LYS A 309 21.80 19.29 2.81
C LYS A 309 21.17 17.96 3.21
N VAL A 310 21.37 17.56 4.47
CA VAL A 310 20.78 16.34 5.05
C VAL A 310 20.06 16.68 6.36
N HIS A 311 19.18 15.78 6.81
CA HIS A 311 18.17 16.09 7.82
C HIS A 311 18.13 15.10 8.99
N GLY A 312 19.13 14.22 9.09
CA GLY A 312 19.17 13.07 9.99
C GLY A 312 19.49 11.81 9.20
N SER A 313 19.96 10.78 9.89
CA SER A 313 20.15 9.46 9.28
C SER A 313 18.81 8.73 9.13
N MET A 314 18.83 7.61 8.42
CA MET A 314 17.70 6.68 8.41
C MET A 314 17.34 6.18 9.83
N ASN A 315 18.32 5.92 10.69
CA ASN A 315 18.08 5.52 12.08
C ASN A 315 17.48 6.65 12.93
N ASP A 316 17.85 7.91 12.68
CA ASP A 316 17.20 9.08 13.30
C ASP A 316 15.72 9.14 12.92
N TYR A 317 15.42 8.98 11.62
CA TYR A 317 14.05 8.94 11.10
C TYR A 317 13.22 7.84 11.76
N TYR A 318 13.71 6.60 11.74
CA TYR A 318 12.97 5.46 12.29
C TYR A 318 12.78 5.55 13.80
N LYS A 319 13.71 6.16 14.54
CA LYS A 319 13.51 6.43 15.96
C LYS A 319 12.44 7.46 16.23
N GLU A 320 12.42 8.55 15.46
CA GLU A 320 11.40 9.60 15.61
C GLU A 320 10.00 9.03 15.37
N ILE A 321 9.77 8.37 14.22
CA ILE A 321 8.43 7.91 13.85
C ILE A 321 7.92 6.71 14.65
N SER A 322 8.83 6.00 15.32
CA SER A 322 8.52 4.84 16.18
C SER A 322 8.53 5.19 17.66
N TYR A 323 8.78 6.44 18.06
CA TYR A 323 8.88 6.86 19.47
C TYR A 323 9.96 6.08 20.22
N ASP A 324 11.14 5.97 19.62
CA ASP A 324 12.30 5.19 20.10
C ASP A 324 12.04 3.67 20.29
N GLN A 325 10.90 3.14 19.81
CA GLN A 325 10.57 1.70 19.94
C GLN A 325 11.30 0.83 18.94
N PHE A 326 11.80 1.43 17.85
CA PHE A 326 12.49 0.72 16.78
C PHE A 326 13.82 1.40 16.45
N LYS A 327 14.84 0.58 16.19
CA LYS A 327 16.15 1.04 15.73
C LYS A 327 16.65 0.23 14.55
N ILE A 328 17.47 0.88 13.73
CA ILE A 328 18.22 0.22 12.67
C ILE A 328 19.69 0.21 13.07
N ASP A 329 20.32 -0.94 12.93
CA ASP A 329 21.74 -1.14 13.19
C ASP A 329 22.34 -1.90 12.01
N GLY A 330 23.65 -1.80 11.80
CA GLY A 330 24.25 -2.39 10.62
C GLY A 330 25.68 -1.99 10.37
N LYS A 331 26.21 -2.49 9.25
CA LYS A 331 27.55 -2.15 8.75
C LYS A 331 27.57 -2.10 7.24
N PHE A 332 28.44 -1.27 6.72
CA PHE A 332 28.89 -1.35 5.33
C PHE A 332 29.92 -2.47 5.21
N LEU A 333 29.64 -3.49 4.40
CA LEU A 333 30.51 -4.65 4.25
C LEU A 333 31.58 -4.47 3.17
N GLY A 334 31.47 -3.41 2.38
CA GLY A 334 32.42 -3.03 1.33
C GLY A 334 31.79 -3.11 -0.06
N TRP A 335 32.59 -2.71 -1.05
CA TRP A 335 32.26 -2.79 -2.47
C TRP A 335 32.76 -4.11 -3.08
N VAL A 336 31.95 -4.68 -3.96
CA VAL A 336 32.35 -5.80 -4.83
C VAL A 336 32.16 -5.42 -6.28
N GLU A 337 33.16 -5.72 -7.11
CA GLU A 337 33.07 -5.52 -8.55
C GLU A 337 32.55 -6.79 -9.24
N VAL A 338 31.40 -6.68 -9.90
CA VAL A 338 30.80 -7.78 -10.69
C VAL A 338 31.40 -7.85 -12.10
N SER A 339 31.19 -8.99 -12.77
CA SER A 339 31.92 -9.35 -14.00
C SER A 339 31.37 -8.70 -15.27
N LYS A 340 30.07 -8.41 -15.33
CA LYS A 340 29.44 -7.83 -16.54
C LYS A 340 29.22 -6.33 -16.40
N LYS A 341 29.07 -5.66 -17.53
CA LYS A 341 28.66 -4.25 -17.56
C LYS A 341 27.27 -4.07 -16.95
N ARG A 342 26.99 -2.89 -16.38
CA ARG A 342 25.76 -2.62 -15.63
C ARG A 342 24.50 -3.03 -16.40
N MET A 343 24.40 -2.63 -17.67
CA MET A 343 23.20 -2.90 -18.48
C MET A 343 23.05 -4.36 -18.92
N GLU A 344 24.12 -5.17 -18.90
CA GLU A 344 24.07 -6.58 -19.26
C GLU A 344 23.39 -7.46 -18.19
N TYR A 345 23.26 -6.97 -16.96
CA TYR A 345 22.40 -7.62 -15.95
C TYR A 345 20.91 -7.31 -16.15
N SER A 346 20.58 -6.33 -17.00
CA SER A 346 19.20 -5.88 -17.26
C SER A 346 18.71 -6.22 -18.67
N SER A 347 19.52 -6.89 -19.50
CA SER A 347 19.23 -7.15 -20.93
C SER A 347 18.34 -8.37 -21.21
N GLY A 348 17.83 -9.04 -20.18
CA GLY A 348 16.77 -10.06 -20.33
C GLY A 348 15.39 -9.40 -20.45
N ASN A 349 14.39 -10.09 -21.02
CA ASN A 349 13.02 -9.58 -21.23
C ASN A 349 12.25 -9.21 -19.93
N GLY A 350 12.91 -9.18 -18.76
CA GLY A 350 12.33 -8.74 -17.49
C GLY A 350 11.40 -9.75 -16.81
N VAL A 351 11.20 -10.92 -17.42
CA VAL A 351 10.21 -11.93 -16.99
C VAL A 351 10.81 -13.03 -16.11
N SER A 352 12.11 -13.36 -16.22
CA SER A 352 12.68 -14.47 -15.44
C SER A 352 13.28 -14.02 -14.09
N THR A 353 12.81 -14.62 -13.00
CA THR A 353 13.35 -14.42 -11.64
C THR A 353 14.86 -14.68 -11.56
N ARG A 354 15.36 -15.59 -12.40
CA ARG A 354 16.77 -16.02 -12.43
C ARG A 354 17.72 -14.93 -12.96
N GLU A 355 17.26 -14.10 -13.90
CA GLU A 355 18.04 -12.97 -14.42
C GLU A 355 18.10 -11.82 -13.41
N LYS A 356 16.99 -11.51 -12.73
CA LYS A 356 16.95 -10.47 -11.70
C LYS A 356 17.87 -10.78 -10.51
N THR A 357 18.06 -12.06 -10.18
CA THR A 357 18.93 -12.47 -9.08
C THR A 357 20.38 -12.71 -9.48
N ALA A 358 20.72 -12.70 -10.78
CA ALA A 358 22.09 -13.00 -11.23
C ALA A 358 23.11 -11.99 -10.67
N LEU A 359 22.78 -10.69 -10.74
CA LEU A 359 23.59 -9.63 -10.14
C LEU A 359 23.79 -9.85 -8.64
N LEU A 360 22.70 -10.09 -7.92
CA LEU A 360 22.70 -10.20 -6.46
C LEU A 360 23.43 -11.46 -5.99
N THR A 361 23.29 -12.56 -6.74
CA THR A 361 23.98 -13.83 -6.46
C THR A 361 25.47 -13.65 -6.63
N GLU A 362 25.91 -13.06 -7.74
CA GLU A 362 27.33 -12.83 -7.99
C GLU A 362 27.96 -11.83 -7.00
N ALA A 363 27.25 -10.74 -6.68
CA ALA A 363 27.68 -9.80 -5.65
C ALA A 363 27.85 -10.52 -4.30
N PHE A 364 26.93 -11.43 -3.97
CA PHE A 364 27.05 -12.25 -2.76
C PHE A 364 28.24 -13.19 -2.77
N ASP A 365 28.43 -13.95 -3.85
CA ASP A 365 29.55 -14.88 -3.98
C ASP A 365 30.89 -14.14 -3.79
N LYS A 366 31.02 -12.95 -4.39
CA LYS A 366 32.23 -12.10 -4.25
C LYS A 366 32.42 -11.56 -2.84
N LEU A 367 31.34 -11.16 -2.17
CA LEU A 367 31.40 -10.72 -0.78
C LEU A 367 31.86 -11.88 0.12
N LEU A 368 31.25 -13.05 -0.01
CA LEU A 368 31.56 -14.21 0.82
C LEU A 368 32.96 -14.77 0.55
N ALA A 369 33.45 -14.68 -0.69
CA ALA A 369 34.84 -15.03 -1.02
C ALA A 369 35.85 -14.13 -0.30
N THR A 370 35.51 -12.86 -0.06
CA THR A 370 36.39 -11.87 0.55
C THR A 370 36.27 -11.81 2.08
N LYS A 371 35.04 -11.95 2.60
CA LYS A 371 34.72 -11.75 4.02
C LYS A 371 34.44 -13.06 4.78
N GLY A 372 34.42 -14.19 4.08
CA GLY A 372 34.07 -15.50 4.63
C GLY A 372 32.59 -15.83 4.52
N LYS A 373 32.26 -17.11 4.68
CA LYS A 373 30.89 -17.64 4.54
C LYS A 373 29.90 -17.09 5.57
N ASP A 374 30.42 -16.66 6.72
CA ASP A 374 29.63 -16.20 7.86
C ASP A 374 29.50 -14.66 7.88
N ALA A 375 29.91 -13.96 6.81
CA ALA A 375 29.94 -12.49 6.76
C ALA A 375 28.58 -11.81 6.98
N LEU A 376 27.48 -12.55 6.79
CA LEU A 376 26.11 -12.07 6.98
C LEU A 376 25.45 -12.59 8.26
N ASP A 377 26.16 -13.37 9.08
CA ASP A 377 25.58 -13.91 10.28
C ASP A 377 25.17 -12.80 11.24
N GLY A 378 23.94 -12.92 11.75
CA GLY A 378 23.34 -11.92 12.64
C GLY A 378 22.70 -10.72 11.94
N TYR A 379 22.72 -10.61 10.60
CA TYR A 379 21.91 -9.62 9.88
C TYR A 379 20.52 -10.18 9.53
N ASP A 380 19.50 -9.32 9.60
CA ASP A 380 18.11 -9.63 9.27
C ASP A 380 17.81 -9.42 7.77
N GLY A 381 18.61 -8.60 7.08
CA GLY A 381 18.48 -8.33 5.65
C GLY A 381 19.65 -7.55 5.06
N VAL A 382 19.54 -7.28 3.75
CA VAL A 382 20.64 -6.74 2.94
C VAL A 382 20.17 -5.51 2.17
N PHE A 383 20.99 -4.46 2.16
CA PHE A 383 20.85 -3.32 1.28
C PHE A 383 21.92 -3.41 0.20
N PHE A 384 21.50 -3.64 -1.05
CA PHE A 384 22.40 -3.54 -2.19
C PHE A 384 22.45 -2.10 -2.69
N LEU A 385 23.63 -1.50 -2.59
CA LEU A 385 23.89 -0.15 -3.08
C LEU A 385 24.70 -0.24 -4.37
N PHE A 386 24.08 0.03 -5.52
CA PHE A 386 24.77 -0.13 -6.81
C PHE A 386 25.34 1.19 -7.34
N ALA A 387 26.51 1.09 -7.99
CA ALA A 387 27.30 2.20 -8.48
C ALA A 387 26.59 3.07 -9.54
N GLY A 388 26.87 4.38 -9.47
CA GLY A 388 26.47 5.37 -10.47
C GLY A 388 25.10 6.02 -10.24
N GLU A 389 24.71 6.84 -11.23
CA GLU A 389 23.45 7.58 -11.23
C GLU A 389 22.25 6.69 -11.54
N ARG A 390 21.06 7.25 -11.28
CA ARG A 390 19.77 6.62 -11.58
C ARG A 390 19.70 6.24 -13.06
N VAL A 391 19.36 4.98 -13.31
CA VAL A 391 19.11 4.48 -14.67
C VAL A 391 17.65 4.74 -15.01
N GLN A 392 17.38 5.20 -16.24
CA GLN A 392 16.02 5.30 -16.74
C GLN A 392 15.54 3.88 -17.12
N THR A 393 14.72 3.29 -16.26
CA THR A 393 14.16 1.95 -16.47
C THR A 393 12.66 1.93 -16.18
N THR A 394 12.01 0.86 -16.62
CA THR A 394 10.59 0.61 -16.30
C THR A 394 10.43 0.15 -14.86
N ARG A 395 9.25 0.45 -14.27
CA ARG A 395 8.88 -0.02 -12.93
C ARG A 395 8.96 -1.55 -12.87
N GLY A 396 9.53 -2.09 -11.80
CA GLY A 396 9.68 -3.54 -11.59
C GLY A 396 10.89 -4.19 -12.29
N SER A 397 11.70 -3.39 -12.99
CA SER A 397 13.04 -3.79 -13.45
C SER A 397 14.05 -3.86 -12.30
N LEU A 398 15.22 -4.47 -12.54
CA LEU A 398 16.27 -4.64 -11.52
C LEU A 398 16.78 -3.32 -10.93
N TYR A 399 17.00 -2.31 -11.77
CA TYR A 399 17.55 -1.01 -11.34
C TYR A 399 16.50 0.03 -10.96
N TRP A 400 15.22 -0.32 -11.02
CA TRP A 400 14.20 0.44 -10.34
C TRP A 400 14.29 0.12 -8.84
N PRO A 401 14.41 1.12 -7.93
CA PRO A 401 14.44 0.85 -6.50
C PRO A 401 13.29 -0.04 -6.07
N HIS A 402 13.62 -1.13 -5.41
CA HIS A 402 12.63 -2.10 -4.97
C HIS A 402 13.18 -2.96 -3.85
N ARG A 403 12.25 -3.68 -3.22
CA ARG A 403 12.54 -4.77 -2.30
C ARG A 403 12.10 -6.12 -2.86
N ALA A 404 12.80 -7.17 -2.50
CA ALA A 404 12.36 -8.53 -2.74
C ALA A 404 13.07 -9.49 -1.78
N SER A 405 12.95 -10.78 -2.06
CA SER A 405 13.80 -11.81 -1.46
C SER A 405 14.49 -12.57 -2.58
N PHE A 406 15.74 -12.96 -2.36
CA PHE A 406 16.44 -13.88 -3.25
C PHE A 406 16.98 -15.05 -2.43
N ARG A 407 17.17 -16.19 -3.10
CA ARG A 407 17.74 -17.40 -2.48
C ARG A 407 19.21 -17.52 -2.83
N HIS A 408 20.03 -17.79 -1.83
CA HIS A 408 21.46 -18.04 -1.98
C HIS A 408 21.89 -19.11 -0.96
N ASN A 409 22.56 -20.17 -1.44
CA ASN A 409 22.97 -21.32 -0.61
C ASN A 409 21.84 -21.86 0.29
N ASN A 410 20.65 -22.09 -0.28
CA ASN A 410 19.42 -22.52 0.39
C ASN A 410 18.87 -21.60 1.49
N LYS A 411 19.47 -20.43 1.72
CA LYS A 411 18.94 -19.38 2.60
C LYS A 411 18.21 -18.32 1.78
N SER A 412 17.05 -17.88 2.26
CA SER A 412 16.33 -16.74 1.69
C SER A 412 16.76 -15.47 2.40
N TRP A 413 17.16 -14.46 1.65
CA TRP A 413 17.57 -13.16 2.17
C TRP A 413 16.59 -12.08 1.69
N PRO A 414 15.94 -11.35 2.61
CA PRO A 414 15.20 -10.16 2.23
C PRO A 414 16.21 -9.05 1.88
N TYR A 415 15.90 -8.27 0.86
CA TYR A 415 16.74 -7.16 0.45
C TYR A 415 15.93 -6.00 -0.11
N PHE A 416 16.57 -4.83 -0.14
CA PHE A 416 16.22 -3.77 -1.06
C PHE A 416 17.46 -3.29 -1.81
N ILE A 417 17.25 -2.71 -2.99
CA ILE A 417 18.32 -2.26 -3.89
C ILE A 417 18.06 -0.81 -4.33
N VAL A 418 19.07 0.03 -4.25
CA VAL A 418 19.02 1.45 -4.65
C VAL A 418 20.37 1.88 -5.22
N GLN A 419 20.37 2.84 -6.14
CA GLN A 419 21.59 3.46 -6.65
C GLN A 419 22.29 4.31 -5.58
N GLU A 420 23.62 4.43 -5.66
CA GLU A 420 24.37 5.38 -4.85
C GLU A 420 24.20 6.85 -5.28
N GLY A 421 23.87 7.10 -6.55
CA GLY A 421 23.62 8.44 -7.09
C GLY A 421 24.82 9.14 -7.77
N GLY A 422 25.96 8.45 -7.93
CA GLY A 422 27.12 8.95 -8.69
C GLY A 422 27.72 10.24 -8.11
N PRO A 423 27.69 11.39 -8.82
CA PRO A 423 28.24 12.64 -8.30
C PRO A 423 27.53 13.15 -7.05
N ARG A 424 26.34 12.63 -6.73
CA ARG A 424 25.53 13.01 -5.57
C ARG A 424 25.10 11.77 -4.81
N MET A 425 25.29 11.75 -3.49
CA MET A 425 24.69 10.69 -2.66
C MET A 425 23.17 10.70 -2.81
N THR A 426 22.58 9.53 -3.06
CA THR A 426 21.14 9.29 -2.93
C THR A 426 20.67 9.66 -1.52
N ASP A 427 19.54 10.34 -1.43
CA ASP A 427 18.98 10.78 -0.16
C ASP A 427 18.32 9.64 0.61
N ILE A 428 18.21 9.83 1.93
CA ILE A 428 17.62 8.83 2.82
C ILE A 428 16.11 8.67 2.61
N SER A 429 15.40 9.58 1.92
CA SER A 429 13.96 9.43 1.70
C SER A 429 13.66 8.21 0.85
N VAL A 430 14.50 7.90 -0.14
CA VAL A 430 14.39 6.67 -0.93
C VAL A 430 14.64 5.45 -0.06
N PHE A 431 15.69 5.48 0.76
CA PHE A 431 16.04 4.35 1.64
C PHE A 431 14.96 4.06 2.68
N CYS A 432 14.37 5.10 3.27
CA CYS A 432 13.27 4.97 4.23
C CYS A 432 12.01 4.39 3.59
N HIS A 433 11.70 4.75 2.35
CA HIS A 433 10.59 4.16 1.61
C HIS A 433 10.80 2.66 1.38
N GLU A 434 11.94 2.28 0.77
CA GLU A 434 12.24 0.89 0.45
C GLU A 434 12.33 0.01 1.71
N PHE A 435 12.89 0.54 2.79
CA PHE A 435 12.96 -0.18 4.04
C PHE A 435 11.61 -0.30 4.75
N GLY A 436 10.68 0.65 4.56
CA GLY A 436 9.30 0.48 5.01
C GLY A 436 8.67 -0.82 4.51
N HIS A 437 8.99 -1.22 3.27
CA HIS A 437 8.57 -2.51 2.75
C HIS A 437 9.28 -3.71 3.36
N MET A 438 10.54 -3.56 3.78
CA MET A 438 11.27 -4.57 4.55
C MET A 438 10.59 -4.86 5.88
N LEU A 439 9.93 -3.85 6.47
CA LEU A 439 9.10 -3.98 7.66
C LEU A 439 7.70 -4.54 7.38
N GLY A 440 7.33 -4.75 6.12
CA GLY A 440 6.07 -5.37 5.73
C GLY A 440 5.02 -4.43 5.16
N LEU A 441 5.28 -3.11 5.12
CA LEU A 441 4.33 -2.13 4.59
C LEU A 441 4.18 -2.21 3.06
N PRO A 442 2.97 -1.99 2.51
CA PRO A 442 2.76 -1.87 1.07
C PRO A 442 3.06 -0.48 0.55
N ASP A 443 3.11 -0.35 -0.78
CA ASP A 443 3.02 0.93 -1.46
C ASP A 443 1.66 1.58 -1.27
N LEU A 444 1.64 2.89 -1.02
CA LEU A 444 0.45 3.72 -0.88
C LEU A 444 0.40 4.87 -1.90
N TYR A 445 1.20 4.83 -2.98
CA TYR A 445 1.10 5.80 -4.07
C TYR A 445 -0.04 5.48 -5.03
N ALA A 446 -0.44 6.51 -5.78
CA ALA A 446 -1.44 6.38 -6.82
C ALA A 446 -0.95 5.43 -7.91
N LYS A 447 -1.76 4.44 -8.25
CA LYS A 447 -1.59 3.62 -9.46
C LYS A 447 -2.75 3.95 -10.38
N PRO A 448 -2.60 4.95 -11.28
CA PRO A 448 -3.67 5.33 -12.20
C PRO A 448 -4.25 4.16 -12.98
N GLU A 449 -3.42 3.15 -13.24
CA GLU A 449 -3.77 1.88 -13.89
C GLU A 449 -4.64 0.93 -13.03
N VAL A 450 -4.78 1.18 -11.72
CA VAL A 450 -5.59 0.37 -10.80
C VAL A 450 -6.74 1.21 -10.22
N PRO A 451 -8.00 0.91 -10.61
CA PRO A 451 -9.17 1.59 -10.04
C PRO A 451 -9.18 1.54 -8.51
N GLY A 452 -9.35 2.70 -7.88
CA GLY A 452 -9.36 2.81 -6.41
C GLY A 452 -7.97 2.83 -5.76
N MET A 453 -6.89 3.01 -6.53
CA MET A 453 -5.55 3.34 -6.00
C MET A 453 -5.22 4.81 -6.27
N GLU A 454 -5.84 5.70 -5.49
CA GLU A 454 -5.74 7.15 -5.61
C GLU A 454 -4.42 7.68 -5.02
N GLY A 455 -3.78 6.89 -4.16
CA GLY A 455 -2.59 7.25 -3.41
C GLY A 455 -2.92 8.10 -2.17
N VAL A 456 -1.91 8.37 -1.35
CA VAL A 456 -2.05 9.27 -0.18
C VAL A 456 -1.11 10.48 -0.24
N GLY A 457 -0.56 10.78 -1.42
CA GLY A 457 0.28 11.94 -1.69
C GLY A 457 1.54 12.01 -0.81
N SER A 458 1.93 13.22 -0.44
CA SER A 458 3.09 13.53 0.41
C SER A 458 2.84 13.35 1.90
N TRP A 459 1.73 12.74 2.31
CA TRP A 459 1.35 12.57 3.72
C TRP A 459 1.84 11.28 4.36
N CYS A 460 2.38 10.36 3.55
CA CYS A 460 3.01 9.13 4.02
C CYS A 460 4.25 8.81 3.19
N ALA A 461 5.37 8.47 3.84
CA ALA A 461 6.58 8.06 3.12
C ALA A 461 6.40 6.78 2.28
N MET A 462 5.39 5.95 2.57
CA MET A 462 5.04 4.80 1.73
C MET A 462 4.29 5.19 0.43
N SER A 463 4.02 6.47 0.20
CA SER A 463 3.38 6.97 -1.02
C SER A 463 4.38 7.71 -1.90
N GLN A 464 4.59 9.00 -1.66
CA GLN A 464 5.44 9.83 -2.51
C GLN A 464 6.74 10.19 -1.79
N GLN A 465 7.88 9.80 -2.36
CA GLN A 465 9.18 10.20 -1.83
C GLN A 465 9.36 11.72 -1.90
N ASN A 466 10.00 12.31 -0.90
CA ASN A 466 10.26 13.75 -0.89
C ASN A 466 11.54 14.05 -1.69
N PRO A 467 11.47 14.79 -2.82
CA PRO A 467 12.64 15.10 -3.63
C PRO A 467 13.66 16.01 -2.92
N ALA A 468 13.30 16.65 -1.80
CA ALA A 468 14.22 17.39 -0.95
C ALA A 468 15.06 16.49 -0.02
N GLY A 469 14.78 15.19 0.02
CA GLY A 469 15.56 14.19 0.75
C GLY A 469 15.21 14.03 2.23
N ARG A 470 14.28 14.82 2.78
CA ARG A 470 13.71 14.63 4.12
C ARG A 470 12.42 13.78 4.02
N PRO A 471 12.42 12.51 4.44
CA PRO A 471 11.20 11.71 4.43
C PRO A 471 10.16 12.26 5.41
N GLN A 472 8.91 12.38 4.99
CA GLN A 472 7.77 12.59 5.90
C GLN A 472 7.48 11.34 6.73
N HIS A 473 6.73 11.46 7.84
CA HIS A 473 6.36 10.28 8.62
C HIS A 473 5.48 9.30 7.84
N PHE A 474 5.48 8.06 8.30
CA PHE A 474 4.43 7.08 8.02
C PHE A 474 3.07 7.55 8.54
N SER A 475 2.00 7.19 7.82
CA SER A 475 0.62 7.43 8.26
C SER A 475 0.31 6.69 9.56
N ALA A 476 -0.72 7.14 10.29
CA ALA A 476 -1.26 6.42 11.45
C ALA A 476 -1.52 4.94 11.15
N TRP A 477 -2.03 4.63 9.96
CA TRP A 477 -2.26 3.25 9.53
C TRP A 477 -0.94 2.46 9.52
N CYS A 478 0.09 2.94 8.82
CA CYS A 478 1.41 2.29 8.79
C CYS A 478 2.01 2.13 10.20
N LYS A 479 1.89 3.15 11.06
CA LYS A 479 2.36 3.07 12.45
C LYS A 479 1.59 2.02 13.27
N GLN A 480 0.29 1.87 13.03
CA GLN A 480 -0.55 0.84 13.67
C GLN A 480 -0.16 -0.56 13.17
N GLU A 481 0.04 -0.76 11.86
CA GLU A 481 0.47 -2.04 11.26
C GLU A 481 1.81 -2.53 11.82
N LEU A 482 2.71 -1.61 12.14
CA LEU A 482 4.01 -1.90 12.75
C LEU A 482 3.95 -1.99 14.28
N GLY A 483 2.79 -1.77 14.90
CA GLY A 483 2.60 -1.81 16.34
C GLY A 483 3.28 -0.66 17.10
N TRP A 484 3.64 0.43 16.42
CA TRP A 484 4.28 1.59 17.06
C TRP A 484 3.29 2.51 17.76
N ILE A 485 2.04 2.51 17.32
CA ILE A 485 0.94 3.20 17.99
C ILE A 485 -0.17 2.21 18.31
N LYS A 486 -0.96 2.53 19.33
CA LYS A 486 -2.21 1.85 19.64
C LYS A 486 -3.32 2.90 19.69
N PRO A 487 -4.07 3.09 18.59
CA PRO A 487 -5.11 4.12 18.55
C PRO A 487 -6.20 3.89 19.60
N MET A 488 -6.69 4.97 20.20
CA MET A 488 -7.81 4.92 21.13
C MET A 488 -9.13 4.74 20.36
N MET A 489 -9.85 3.68 20.67
CA MET A 489 -11.14 3.35 20.06
C MET A 489 -12.24 4.26 20.58
N ILE A 490 -12.89 4.99 19.68
CA ILE A 490 -13.95 5.95 20.03
C ILE A 490 -15.32 5.40 19.60
N ASP A 491 -16.32 5.51 20.47
CA ASP A 491 -17.71 5.20 20.12
C ASP A 491 -18.32 6.35 19.28
N PRO A 492 -18.63 6.13 17.98
CA PRO A 492 -19.19 7.18 17.12
C PRO A 492 -20.62 7.56 17.51
N THR A 493 -21.33 6.73 18.29
CA THR A 493 -22.73 6.93 18.68
C THR A 493 -22.90 7.76 19.95
N LYS A 494 -21.80 8.00 20.68
CA LYS A 494 -21.81 8.76 21.93
C LYS A 494 -21.36 10.19 21.67
N LYS A 495 -22.25 11.13 21.98
CA LYS A 495 -21.96 12.57 21.95
C LYS A 495 -20.80 12.87 22.90
N GLN A 496 -19.67 13.32 22.35
CA GLN A 496 -18.52 13.76 23.12
C GLN A 496 -17.70 14.80 22.36
N LYS A 497 -17.10 15.73 23.10
CA LYS A 497 -16.13 16.69 22.55
C LYS A 497 -14.75 16.11 22.76
N LEU A 498 -13.91 16.12 21.73
CA LEU A 498 -12.61 15.50 21.73
C LEU A 498 -11.52 16.50 21.40
N ILE A 499 -10.36 16.29 22.01
CA ILE A 499 -9.14 17.02 21.71
C ILE A 499 -8.02 16.04 21.42
N LEU A 500 -7.33 16.24 20.30
CA LEU A 500 -6.24 15.39 19.84
C LEU A 500 -4.95 16.21 19.75
N ALA A 501 -3.91 15.78 20.48
CA ALA A 501 -2.60 16.39 20.35
C ALA A 501 -1.89 15.92 19.07
N PRO A 502 -0.86 16.65 18.62
CA PRO A 502 0.00 16.22 17.52
C PRO A 502 0.55 14.81 17.77
N ILE A 503 0.48 13.95 16.76
CA ILE A 503 0.93 12.55 16.86
C ILE A 503 2.44 12.47 17.09
N GLU A 504 3.20 13.50 16.70
CA GLU A 504 4.64 13.61 16.97
C GLU A 504 4.95 13.71 18.48
N ASP A 505 3.99 14.17 19.30
CA ASP A 505 4.21 14.39 20.73
C ASP A 505 4.12 13.07 21.53
N ALA A 506 3.23 12.15 21.17
CA ALA A 506 3.12 10.85 21.83
C ALA A 506 2.39 9.79 20.99
N LYS A 507 2.84 8.53 21.14
CA LYS A 507 2.25 7.35 20.47
C LYS A 507 0.78 7.05 20.83
N SER A 508 0.25 7.69 21.86
CA SER A 508 -1.17 7.60 22.27
C SER A 508 -2.07 8.53 21.46
N GLU A 509 -1.53 9.55 20.78
CA GLU A 509 -2.29 10.61 20.10
C GLU A 509 -2.79 10.18 18.73
N CYS A 510 -3.67 9.17 18.73
CA CYS A 510 -4.40 8.72 17.56
C CYS A 510 -5.76 8.15 17.99
N PHE A 511 -6.83 8.57 17.32
CA PHE A 511 -8.16 8.01 17.52
C PHE A 511 -8.51 7.03 16.41
N LYS A 512 -9.29 6.00 16.73
CA LYS A 512 -9.86 5.06 15.78
C LYS A 512 -11.38 5.03 15.92
N ILE A 513 -12.08 5.42 14.87
CA ILE A 513 -13.55 5.47 14.84
C ILE A 513 -14.05 4.34 13.95
N PRO A 514 -14.75 3.33 14.49
CA PRO A 514 -15.35 2.28 13.69
C PRO A 514 -16.50 2.87 12.85
N VAL A 515 -16.47 2.61 11.54
CA VAL A 515 -17.59 2.93 10.64
C VAL A 515 -18.50 1.73 10.53
N ARG A 516 -17.92 0.52 10.47
CA ARG A 516 -18.66 -0.73 10.46
C ARG A 516 -18.41 -1.56 11.72
N PRO A 517 -19.46 -2.20 12.29
CA PRO A 517 -19.34 -2.99 13.51
C PRO A 517 -18.41 -4.19 13.37
N ASP A 518 -18.23 -4.71 12.16
CA ASP A 518 -17.34 -5.84 11.86
C ASP A 518 -15.84 -5.45 11.81
N GLY A 519 -15.52 -4.16 11.86
CA GLY A 519 -14.17 -3.62 11.72
C GLY A 519 -13.64 -3.61 10.28
N SER A 520 -14.49 -3.91 9.30
CA SER A 520 -14.12 -3.87 7.88
C SER A 520 -13.90 -2.44 7.36
N GLU A 521 -14.44 -1.44 8.04
CA GLU A 521 -14.22 -0.04 7.72
C GLU A 521 -14.14 0.81 9.00
N TYR A 522 -13.13 1.68 9.06
CA TYR A 522 -12.90 2.59 10.17
C TYR A 522 -12.10 3.82 9.74
N PHE A 523 -12.15 4.88 10.55
CA PHE A 523 -11.29 6.04 10.41
C PHE A 523 -10.16 6.00 11.43
N LEU A 524 -8.94 6.37 11.04
CA LEU A 524 -7.88 6.80 11.96
C LEU A 524 -7.74 8.31 11.88
N LEU A 525 -7.66 8.95 13.03
CA LEU A 525 -7.45 10.38 13.13
C LEU A 525 -6.09 10.64 13.75
N GLU A 526 -5.25 11.38 13.03
CA GLU A 526 -3.98 11.88 13.54
C GLU A 526 -3.87 13.38 13.28
N ASN A 527 -3.33 14.11 14.25
CA ASN A 527 -2.99 15.52 14.07
C ASN A 527 -1.50 15.61 13.74
N ARG A 528 -1.13 16.26 12.63
CA ARG A 528 0.26 16.36 12.16
C ARG A 528 0.76 17.80 12.21
N ARG A 529 2.03 17.98 12.59
CA ARG A 529 2.74 19.27 12.55
C ARG A 529 3.98 19.19 11.67
N LYS A 530 4.38 20.32 11.11
CA LYS A 530 5.61 20.55 10.34
C LYS A 530 6.79 20.70 11.30
N THR A 531 7.04 19.65 12.06
CA THR A 531 8.18 19.52 12.97
C THR A 531 8.97 18.27 12.64
N GLY A 532 10.23 18.21 13.06
CA GLY A 532 11.08 17.04 12.83
C GLY A 532 11.15 16.65 11.36
N PHE A 533 10.92 15.37 11.06
CA PHE A 533 10.90 14.84 9.69
C PHE A 533 9.69 15.31 8.86
N ASP A 534 8.61 15.76 9.51
CA ASP A 534 7.43 16.34 8.86
C ASP A 534 7.54 17.83 8.51
N THR A 535 8.68 18.48 8.79
CA THR A 535 8.91 19.91 8.51
C THR A 535 8.50 20.35 7.09
N ASP A 536 8.65 19.47 6.10
CA ASP A 536 8.38 19.78 4.69
C ASP A 536 6.95 19.41 4.25
N LEU A 537 6.06 19.01 5.17
CA LEU A 537 4.65 18.78 4.84
C LEU A 537 4.00 20.05 4.26
N PRO A 538 3.06 19.91 3.31
CA PRO A 538 2.37 21.06 2.71
C PRO A 538 1.56 21.87 3.71
N ALA A 539 0.97 21.23 4.72
CA ALA A 539 0.16 21.83 5.77
C ALA A 539 0.21 21.02 7.07
N GLU A 540 -0.43 21.55 8.12
CA GLU A 540 -0.56 20.95 9.44
C GLU A 540 -2.03 20.87 9.83
N GLY A 541 -2.41 19.87 10.61
CA GLY A 541 -3.77 19.71 11.10
C GLY A 541 -4.19 18.25 11.20
N LEU A 542 -5.51 18.04 11.25
CA LEU A 542 -6.12 16.72 11.39
C LEU A 542 -6.19 16.00 10.06
N LEU A 543 -5.49 14.87 9.94
CA LEU A 543 -5.66 13.92 8.85
C LEU A 543 -6.69 12.87 9.26
N VAL A 544 -7.59 12.54 8.33
CA VAL A 544 -8.58 11.48 8.48
C VAL A 544 -8.26 10.38 7.49
N TRP A 545 -7.82 9.24 7.99
CA TRP A 545 -7.50 8.07 7.19
C TRP A 545 -8.67 7.09 7.19
N ARG A 546 -9.32 6.87 6.03
CA ARG A 546 -10.29 5.78 5.90
C ARG A 546 -9.57 4.48 5.61
N VAL A 547 -9.77 3.48 6.44
CA VAL A 547 -9.20 2.15 6.27
C VAL A 547 -10.32 1.18 5.94
N ILE A 548 -10.14 0.42 4.86
CA ILE A 548 -11.05 -0.64 4.45
C ILE A 548 -10.29 -1.97 4.57
N ALA A 549 -10.57 -2.71 5.65
CA ALA A 549 -9.89 -3.97 5.94
C ALA A 549 -10.24 -5.04 4.89
N GLY A 550 -9.27 -5.89 4.57
CA GLY A 550 -9.43 -6.94 3.56
C GLY A 550 -9.17 -6.50 2.12
N ARG A 551 -9.00 -5.20 1.86
CA ARG A 551 -8.33 -4.72 0.65
C ARG A 551 -6.84 -5.09 0.74
N GLY A 552 -6.46 -6.20 0.09
CA GLY A 552 -5.11 -6.77 0.12
C GLY A 552 -4.09 -5.90 -0.64
N ARG A 553 -2.84 -6.37 -0.76
CA ARG A 553 -1.72 -5.65 -1.41
C ARG A 553 -1.97 -5.19 -2.86
N GLU A 554 -2.97 -5.75 -3.53
CA GLU A 554 -3.38 -5.41 -4.89
C GLU A 554 -4.36 -4.22 -4.94
N SER A 555 -4.83 -3.75 -3.78
CA SER A 555 -5.76 -2.64 -3.62
C SER A 555 -5.27 -1.70 -2.52
N GLN A 556 -5.61 -0.41 -2.59
CA GLN A 556 -5.18 0.54 -1.58
C GLN A 556 -5.92 0.26 -0.25
N PRO A 557 -5.21 -0.07 0.85
CA PRO A 557 -5.84 -0.44 2.11
C PRO A 557 -6.32 0.77 2.91
N VAL A 558 -5.78 1.95 2.60
CA VAL A 558 -6.02 3.20 3.33
C VAL A 558 -6.14 4.39 2.37
N PHE A 559 -7.16 5.20 2.55
CA PHE A 559 -7.45 6.43 1.82
C PHE A 559 -7.26 7.63 2.73
N LEU A 560 -6.87 8.76 2.16
CA LEU A 560 -6.82 10.02 2.87
C LEU A 560 -8.06 10.84 2.52
N GLU A 561 -8.89 11.14 3.50
CA GLU A 561 -10.08 11.96 3.31
C GLU A 561 -9.65 13.43 3.37
N GLU A 562 -9.69 14.13 2.24
CA GLU A 562 -9.11 15.46 2.13
C GLU A 562 -10.13 16.57 2.33
N SER A 563 -9.82 17.54 3.20
CA SER A 563 -10.78 18.59 3.56
C SER A 563 -11.10 19.59 2.44
N HIS A 564 -10.34 19.61 1.34
CA HIS A 564 -10.65 20.44 0.17
C HIS A 564 -11.84 19.90 -0.66
N GLY A 565 -12.33 18.69 -0.38
CA GLY A 565 -13.54 18.15 -0.98
C GLY A 565 -13.43 17.74 -2.44
N ILE A 566 -12.24 17.31 -2.87
CA ILE A 566 -12.04 16.74 -4.21
C ILE A 566 -11.82 15.25 -4.01
N GLU A 567 -12.75 14.44 -4.48
CA GLU A 567 -12.63 12.98 -4.38
C GLU A 567 -11.91 12.38 -5.60
N GLY A 568 -11.42 11.15 -5.44
CA GLY A 568 -10.84 10.40 -6.54
C GLY A 568 -9.35 10.66 -6.72
N ILE A 569 -8.81 10.16 -7.83
CA ILE A 569 -7.38 10.24 -8.17
C ILE A 569 -6.79 11.65 -8.22
N ASN A 570 -7.63 12.68 -8.30
CA ASN A 570 -7.22 14.08 -8.35
C ASN A 570 -7.03 14.71 -6.96
N GLY A 571 -7.66 14.14 -5.92
CA GLY A 571 -7.60 14.64 -4.55
C GLY A 571 -6.17 14.73 -4.03
N PRO A 572 -5.39 13.62 -4.03
CA PRO A 572 -4.07 13.58 -3.41
C PRO A 572 -3.01 14.51 -4.00
N ARG A 573 -3.29 15.13 -5.16
CA ARG A 573 -2.40 16.06 -5.87
C ARG A 573 -2.93 17.49 -5.91
N SER A 574 -4.14 17.72 -5.41
CA SER A 574 -4.81 19.01 -5.48
C SER A 574 -4.80 19.68 -4.11
N PHE A 575 -4.69 21.01 -4.10
CA PHE A 575 -4.77 21.85 -2.89
C PHE A 575 -4.07 21.23 -1.66
N THR A 576 -2.80 20.83 -1.82
CA THR A 576 -2.08 20.08 -0.78
C THR A 576 -2.00 20.84 0.55
N GLY A 577 -2.03 22.17 0.53
CA GLY A 577 -2.14 23.02 1.73
C GLY A 577 -3.50 22.98 2.46
N SER A 578 -4.52 22.38 1.85
CA SER A 578 -5.90 22.26 2.33
C SER A 578 -6.34 20.79 2.43
N VAL A 579 -5.40 19.87 2.59
CA VAL A 579 -5.72 18.45 2.86
C VAL A 579 -6.15 18.26 4.32
N PRO A 580 -5.37 18.68 5.34
CA PRO A 580 -5.77 18.49 6.73
C PRO A 580 -7.00 19.33 7.10
N PHE A 581 -7.82 18.79 8.01
CA PHE A 581 -8.90 19.54 8.64
C PHE A 581 -8.39 20.39 9.82
N PRO A 582 -9.01 21.54 10.08
CA PRO A 582 -9.95 22.22 9.19
C PRO A 582 -9.21 22.92 8.04
N SER A 583 -9.87 23.06 6.91
CA SER A 583 -9.46 23.99 5.84
C SER A 583 -10.56 25.04 5.60
N PRO A 584 -10.30 26.07 4.77
CA PRO A 584 -11.34 27.02 4.38
C PRO A 584 -12.55 26.36 3.68
N ALA A 585 -12.35 25.20 3.05
CA ALA A 585 -13.41 24.47 2.37
C ALA A 585 -14.23 23.63 3.34
N ASN A 586 -13.59 23.01 4.32
CA ASN A 586 -14.28 22.09 5.21
C ASN A 586 -13.68 22.03 6.62
N SER A 587 -14.55 22.20 7.61
CA SER A 587 -14.24 22.04 9.04
C SER A 587 -15.06 20.92 9.68
N SER A 588 -15.62 20.03 8.87
CA SER A 588 -16.45 18.90 9.30
C SER A 588 -16.25 17.70 8.37
N PHE A 589 -16.41 16.50 8.90
CA PHE A 589 -16.41 15.27 8.12
C PHE A 589 -17.61 14.45 8.55
N THR A 590 -18.63 14.40 7.68
CA THR A 590 -19.97 13.92 7.99
C THR A 590 -20.55 13.13 6.81
N PRO A 591 -21.70 12.46 6.97
CA PRO A 591 -22.34 11.76 5.87
C PRO A 591 -22.75 12.68 4.70
N PHE A 592 -22.80 13.99 4.94
CA PHE A 592 -23.26 15.02 4.02
C PHE A 592 -22.15 15.91 3.46
N THR A 593 -20.91 15.71 3.89
CA THR A 593 -19.76 16.46 3.35
C THR A 593 -19.19 15.76 2.12
N THR A 594 -18.34 16.48 1.39
CA THR A 594 -17.41 15.89 0.43
C THR A 594 -16.00 16.14 0.99
N PRO A 595 -15.20 15.09 1.26
CA PRO A 595 -15.59 13.67 1.22
C PRO A 595 -16.64 13.30 2.28
N SER A 596 -17.42 12.24 2.01
CA SER A 596 -18.50 11.78 2.88
C SER A 596 -18.02 10.73 3.87
N SER A 597 -18.39 10.83 5.15
CA SER A 597 -18.05 9.83 6.17
C SER A 597 -18.84 8.52 6.08
N LYS A 598 -19.79 8.40 5.14
CA LYS A 598 -20.55 7.16 4.92
C LYS A 598 -19.61 6.00 4.57
N SER A 599 -19.99 4.81 5.01
CA SER A 599 -19.33 3.56 4.64
C SER A 599 -19.22 3.40 3.13
N GLN A 600 -18.01 3.16 2.62
CA GLN A 600 -17.81 2.80 1.21
C GLN A 600 -18.23 1.36 0.91
N LEU A 601 -18.37 0.53 1.94
CA LEU A 601 -18.89 -0.83 1.83
C LEU A 601 -20.43 -0.90 1.98
N GLY A 602 -21.11 0.26 2.08
CA GLY A 602 -22.53 0.34 2.43
C GLY A 602 -22.79 0.03 3.91
N GLY A 603 -23.99 0.34 4.39
CA GLY A 603 -24.37 0.19 5.81
C GLY A 603 -23.44 0.96 6.77
N GLY A 604 -23.31 0.49 8.01
CA GLY A 604 -22.44 1.12 9.02
C GLY A 604 -23.10 2.27 9.80
N TYR A 605 -22.30 2.91 10.63
CA TYR A 605 -22.69 4.07 11.42
C TYR A 605 -22.48 5.36 10.60
N ASP A 606 -23.42 6.28 10.73
CA ASP A 606 -23.21 7.66 10.31
C ASP A 606 -22.24 8.34 11.28
N VAL A 607 -21.02 8.58 10.83
CA VAL A 607 -19.98 9.20 11.65
C VAL A 607 -20.01 10.72 11.45
N TYR A 608 -20.34 11.46 12.50
CA TYR A 608 -20.32 12.93 12.49
C TYR A 608 -19.10 13.43 13.25
N ILE A 609 -18.11 13.95 12.51
CA ILE A 609 -17.00 14.71 13.07
C ILE A 609 -17.25 16.17 12.71
N THR A 610 -17.65 16.99 13.68
CA THR A 610 -18.06 18.37 13.42
C THR A 610 -17.24 19.35 14.24
N ASN A 611 -17.33 20.63 13.88
CA ASN A 611 -16.71 21.73 14.64
C ASN A 611 -15.19 21.51 14.82
N ILE A 612 -14.52 21.03 13.76
CA ILE A 612 -13.07 20.77 13.77
C ILE A 612 -12.36 22.12 13.82
N LYS A 613 -11.55 22.34 14.85
CA LYS A 613 -10.90 23.61 15.15
C LYS A 613 -9.46 23.37 15.56
N ARG A 614 -8.56 24.16 14.98
CA ARG A 614 -7.16 24.23 15.40
C ARG A 614 -7.01 25.18 16.58
N LEU A 615 -6.43 24.68 17.68
CA LEU A 615 -6.08 25.48 18.84
C LEU A 615 -4.70 26.14 18.66
N ARG A 616 -4.44 27.20 19.42
CA ARG A 616 -3.18 27.97 19.33
C ARG A 616 -1.94 27.15 19.69
N ASP A 617 -2.09 26.11 20.51
CA ASP A 617 -1.03 25.20 20.91
C ASP A 617 -0.80 24.04 19.92
N GLY A 618 -1.54 24.04 18.80
CA GLY A 618 -1.42 23.04 17.75
C GLY A 618 -2.31 21.80 17.95
N ARG A 619 -3.04 21.67 19.07
CA ARG A 619 -4.04 20.60 19.25
C ARG A 619 -5.26 20.84 18.36
N ILE A 620 -5.99 19.77 18.03
CA ILE A 620 -7.25 19.85 17.29
C ILE A 620 -8.41 19.50 18.21
N ALA A 621 -9.40 20.39 18.29
CA ALA A 621 -10.65 20.19 19.02
C ALA A 621 -11.77 19.90 18.03
N PHE A 622 -12.64 18.92 18.31
CA PHE A 622 -13.78 18.55 17.46
C PHE A 622 -14.87 17.84 18.26
N ASN A 623 -16.02 17.61 17.63
CA ASN A 623 -17.16 16.94 18.23
C ASN A 623 -17.43 15.61 17.51
N ILE A 624 -17.82 14.56 18.25
CA ILE A 624 -18.32 13.29 17.71
C ILE A 624 -19.74 13.01 18.18
N GLY A 625 -20.57 12.44 17.30
CA GLY A 625 -21.94 11.99 17.61
C GLY A 625 -22.98 13.11 17.65
N TYR A 626 -22.58 14.35 17.31
CA TYR A 626 -23.48 15.48 17.15
C TYR A 626 -23.90 15.57 15.69
N GLU A 627 -25.06 14.98 15.37
CA GLU A 627 -25.82 15.30 14.17
C GLU A 627 -26.10 16.81 14.12
N PHE A 628 -26.28 17.38 12.92
CA PHE A 628 -26.56 18.81 12.72
C PHE A 628 -27.54 19.34 13.79
N GLN A 629 -27.02 20.16 14.70
CA GLN A 629 -27.78 21.04 15.57
C GLN A 629 -27.50 22.48 15.16
#